data_AF-A0A6S7FJS0-F1
#
_entry.id   AF-A0A6S7FJS0-F1
#
_cell.length_a   1.000
_cell.length_b   1.000
_cell.length_c   1.000
_cell.angle_alpha   90.00
_cell.angle_beta   90.00
_cell.angle_gamma   90.00
#
_symmetry.space_group_name_H-M   'P 1'
#
loop_
_entity.id
_entity.type
_entity.pdbx_description
1 polymer ?
#
loop_
_entity_poly.entity_id
_entity_poly.type
_entity_poly.pdbx_seq_one_letter_code
_entity_poly.pdbx_strand_id
1 'polypeptide(L)'
;MGGAVSHGVDNNDLIDKLCEAGYIRSPEVTFALRAVDRALYFPAGRENLAYRDLAYKNGDIHLSAPCIYCEVLEGLELREGLSFLNIGSGTGYLSTVVGLILSANGTNQGIEICNNLVEFAQNKMQLFLEKSMPNIFGVEFCDPVFVSGNGLCLNPYYRQYDRVYCGAAVSSEYGDYMKTLVKIGGILIMPFDDKLLKICKISEVDYEETTLLPVSFAPLILPGKEHKMQSIDLIASNPRTLQSQCRTSIRQLLGAKNLQNVVNLKLPLPKPILRYLLYQ
;
A
#
# COMPACT_ATOMS: atom_id res chain seq x y z
N MET A 1 0.45 -18.84 -14.60
CA MET A 1 1.91 -18.71 -14.46
C MET A 1 2.26 -18.88 -13.00
N GLY A 2 3.10 -19.86 -12.69
CA GLY A 2 3.49 -20.22 -11.32
C GLY A 2 4.74 -21.09 -11.42
N GLY A 3 5.76 -20.55 -12.10
CA GLY A 3 7.02 -21.23 -12.34
C GLY A 3 7.94 -21.04 -11.14
N ALA A 4 7.91 -22.01 -10.24
CA ALA A 4 8.98 -22.36 -9.31
C ALA A 4 9.63 -21.24 -8.49
N VAL A 5 8.96 -20.70 -7.46
CA VAL A 5 9.68 -20.24 -6.24
C VAL A 5 8.82 -20.41 -4.98
N SER A 6 9.25 -21.37 -4.18
CA SER A 6 9.24 -21.38 -2.72
C SER A 6 7.95 -21.13 -1.92
N HIS A 7 7.55 -22.16 -1.18
CA HIS A 7 6.82 -21.98 0.06
C HIS A 7 7.80 -21.46 1.14
N GLY A 8 7.50 -20.33 1.75
CA GLY A 8 8.17 -19.86 2.97
C GLY A 8 7.62 -20.57 4.20
N VAL A 9 8.45 -20.85 5.20
CA VAL A 9 8.00 -21.37 6.49
C VAL A 9 7.30 -20.28 7.33
N ASP A 10 7.72 -19.03 7.13
CA ASP A 10 7.12 -17.81 7.70
C ASP A 10 7.24 -16.64 6.71
N ASN A 11 6.81 -15.45 7.13
CA ASN A 11 6.88 -14.25 6.30
C ASN A 11 8.32 -13.90 5.91
N ASN A 12 9.29 -14.02 6.83
CA ASN A 12 10.68 -13.65 6.56
C ASN A 12 11.31 -14.57 5.53
N ASP A 13 11.13 -15.88 5.69
CA ASP A 13 11.63 -16.88 4.74
C ASP A 13 10.98 -16.68 3.35
N LEU A 14 9.68 -16.38 3.28
CA LEU A 14 9.05 -16.01 2.00
C LEU A 14 9.73 -14.78 1.36
N ILE A 15 9.99 -13.72 2.14
CA ILE A 15 10.67 -12.53 1.63
C ILE A 15 12.11 -12.83 1.20
N ASP A 16 12.86 -13.65 1.95
CA ASP A 16 14.22 -14.07 1.59
C ASP A 16 14.23 -14.73 0.20
N LYS A 17 13.34 -15.69 -0.03
CA LYS A 17 13.23 -16.37 -1.32
C LYS A 17 12.81 -15.46 -2.47
N LEU A 18 11.96 -14.46 -2.22
CA LEU A 18 11.56 -13.47 -3.23
C LEU A 18 12.71 -12.50 -3.55
N CYS A 19 13.55 -12.16 -2.57
CA CYS A 19 14.81 -11.44 -2.81
C CYS A 19 15.79 -12.27 -3.64
N GLU A 20 16.00 -13.55 -3.28
CA GLU A 20 16.89 -14.47 -4.01
C GLU A 20 16.45 -14.67 -5.47
N ALA A 21 15.14 -14.71 -5.71
CA ALA A 21 14.57 -14.79 -7.05
C ALA A 21 14.58 -13.45 -7.83
N GLY A 22 15.00 -12.34 -7.21
CA GLY A 22 15.12 -11.03 -7.86
C GLY A 22 13.81 -10.25 -7.98
N TYR A 23 12.72 -10.70 -7.35
CA TYR A 23 11.44 -9.98 -7.32
C TYR A 23 11.48 -8.74 -6.41
N ILE A 24 12.30 -8.80 -5.36
CA ILE A 24 12.53 -7.67 -4.44
C ILE A 24 13.97 -7.22 -4.58
N ARG A 25 14.16 -5.93 -4.78
CA ARG A 25 15.44 -5.31 -5.15
C ARG A 25 15.76 -4.13 -4.24
N SER A 26 14.75 -3.40 -3.79
CA SER A 26 14.89 -2.18 -3.02
C SER A 26 14.85 -2.45 -1.51
N PRO A 27 15.80 -1.91 -0.71
CA PRO A 27 15.83 -2.11 0.74
C PRO A 27 14.53 -1.69 1.46
N GLU A 28 13.90 -0.62 1.00
CA GLU A 28 12.66 -0.08 1.56
C GLU A 28 11.49 -1.04 1.34
N VAL A 29 11.44 -1.68 0.17
CA VAL A 29 10.42 -2.70 -0.18
C VAL A 29 10.64 -3.96 0.63
N THR A 30 11.89 -4.45 0.73
CA THR A 30 12.24 -5.60 1.58
C THR A 30 11.83 -5.34 3.03
N PHE A 31 12.18 -4.18 3.58
CA PHE A 31 11.84 -3.81 4.94
C PHE A 31 10.32 -3.79 5.17
N ALA A 32 9.58 -3.10 4.29
CA ALA A 32 8.13 -2.96 4.44
C ALA A 32 7.40 -4.31 4.35
N LEU A 33 7.81 -5.19 3.43
CA LEU A 33 7.23 -6.53 3.27
C LEU A 33 7.54 -7.45 4.47
N ARG A 34 8.70 -7.31 5.12
CA ARG A 34 9.01 -8.06 6.35
C ARG A 34 8.19 -7.57 7.54
N ALA A 35 8.02 -6.25 7.63
CA ALA A 35 7.30 -5.60 8.71
C ALA A 35 5.79 -5.90 8.70
N VAL A 36 5.20 -6.05 7.52
CA VAL A 36 3.78 -6.36 7.36
C VAL A 36 3.61 -7.85 7.09
N ASP A 37 3.39 -8.64 8.14
CA ASP A 37 3.17 -10.08 8.00
C ASP A 37 1.90 -10.36 7.18
N ARG A 38 2.08 -10.97 6.01
CA ARG A 38 1.02 -11.33 5.08
C ARG A 38 -0.07 -12.21 5.72
N ALA A 39 0.27 -13.09 6.66
CA ALA A 39 -0.69 -13.95 7.33
C ALA A 39 -1.73 -13.17 8.15
N LEU A 40 -1.37 -11.99 8.67
CA LEU A 40 -2.31 -11.15 9.42
C LEU A 40 -3.45 -10.64 8.55
N TYR A 41 -3.30 -10.63 7.24
CA TYR A 41 -4.31 -10.15 6.28
C TYR A 41 -5.18 -11.28 5.71
N PHE A 42 -4.96 -12.53 6.14
CA PHE A 42 -5.83 -13.66 5.82
C PHE A 42 -7.04 -13.73 6.75
N PRO A 43 -8.12 -14.40 6.32
CA PRO A 43 -9.18 -14.84 7.22
C PRO A 43 -8.63 -15.79 8.29
N ALA A 44 -9.26 -15.79 9.47
CA ALA A 44 -8.87 -16.67 10.56
C ALA A 44 -8.89 -18.15 10.14
N GLY A 45 -7.86 -18.90 10.52
CA GLY A 45 -7.71 -20.32 10.22
C GLY A 45 -7.19 -20.65 8.81
N ARG A 46 -6.70 -19.64 8.07
CA ARG A 46 -6.13 -19.79 6.72
C ARG A 46 -4.70 -19.23 6.60
N GLU A 47 -4.10 -18.83 7.72
CA GLU A 47 -2.80 -18.18 7.82
C GLU A 47 -1.67 -19.05 7.24
N ASN A 48 -1.79 -20.38 7.36
CA ASN A 48 -0.83 -21.35 6.82
C ASN A 48 -0.68 -21.31 5.28
N LEU A 49 -1.62 -20.68 4.57
CA LEU A 49 -1.57 -20.49 3.13
C LEU A 49 -0.86 -19.19 2.72
N ALA A 50 -0.59 -18.29 3.67
CA ALA A 50 -0.10 -16.95 3.38
C ALA A 50 1.31 -16.92 2.80
N TYR A 51 2.16 -17.88 3.20
CA TYR A 51 3.57 -17.92 2.84
C TYR A 51 3.85 -18.76 1.59
N ARG A 52 2.88 -18.83 0.68
CA ARG A 52 3.03 -19.44 -0.64
C ARG A 52 3.03 -18.33 -1.66
N ASP A 53 3.89 -18.42 -2.66
CA ASP A 53 3.86 -17.51 -3.80
C ASP A 53 2.68 -17.80 -4.74
N LEU A 54 1.47 -17.68 -4.19
CA LEU A 54 0.20 -17.96 -4.86
C LEU A 54 -0.82 -16.90 -4.47
N ALA A 55 -1.69 -16.57 -5.43
CA ALA A 55 -2.87 -15.78 -5.14
C ALA A 55 -3.82 -16.57 -4.24
N TYR A 56 -4.48 -15.87 -3.34
CA TYR A 56 -5.53 -16.43 -2.50
C TYR A 56 -6.88 -15.80 -2.85
N LYS A 57 -7.90 -16.63 -3.02
CA LYS A 57 -9.28 -16.19 -3.26
C LYS A 57 -10.25 -17.02 -2.44
N ASN A 58 -11.12 -16.36 -1.68
CA ASN A 58 -12.23 -17.00 -0.97
C ASN A 58 -13.37 -16.00 -0.78
N GLY A 59 -14.50 -16.21 -1.46
CA GLY A 59 -15.57 -15.23 -1.55
C GLY A 59 -15.05 -13.92 -2.14
N ASP A 60 -15.33 -12.80 -1.46
CA ASP A 60 -14.89 -11.46 -1.84
C ASP A 60 -13.40 -11.22 -1.52
N ILE A 61 -12.81 -12.00 -0.60
CA ILE A 61 -11.41 -11.80 -0.22
C ILE A 61 -10.50 -12.31 -1.32
N HIS A 62 -9.67 -11.40 -1.85
CA HIS A 62 -8.62 -11.69 -2.81
C HIS A 62 -7.30 -11.04 -2.38
N LEU A 63 -6.24 -11.83 -2.42
CA LEU A 63 -4.86 -11.39 -2.22
C LEU A 63 -4.04 -11.84 -3.42
N SER A 64 -3.41 -10.90 -4.12
CA SER A 64 -2.53 -11.23 -5.24
C SER A 64 -1.32 -12.03 -4.74
N ALA A 65 -0.70 -12.82 -5.63
CA ALA A 65 0.50 -13.56 -5.28
C ALA A 65 1.61 -12.60 -4.80
N PRO A 66 2.42 -12.99 -3.80
CA PRO A 66 3.56 -12.21 -3.32
C PRO A 66 4.44 -11.62 -4.42
N CYS A 67 4.84 -12.40 -5.43
CA CYS A 67 5.68 -11.91 -6.54
C CYS A 67 5.01 -10.76 -7.31
N ILE A 68 3.68 -10.79 -7.49
CA ILE A 68 2.93 -9.72 -8.14
C ILE A 68 3.00 -8.43 -7.31
N TYR A 69 2.81 -8.52 -5.99
CA TYR A 69 2.94 -7.36 -5.12
C TYR A 69 4.36 -6.82 -5.10
N CYS A 70 5.39 -7.67 -5.17
CA CYS A 70 6.78 -7.23 -5.27
C CYS A 70 7.01 -6.40 -6.55
N GLU A 71 6.56 -6.89 -7.71
CA GLU A 71 6.70 -6.16 -8.97
C GLU A 71 5.90 -4.86 -9.00
N VAL A 72 4.72 -4.82 -8.37
CA VAL A 72 3.97 -3.57 -8.18
C VAL A 72 4.74 -2.59 -7.30
N LEU A 73 5.25 -3.02 -6.14
CA LEU A 73 5.95 -2.15 -5.19
C LEU A 73 7.25 -1.60 -5.78
N GLU A 74 8.02 -2.44 -6.47
CA GLU A 74 9.25 -2.03 -7.17
C GLU A 74 8.93 -1.12 -8.35
N GLY A 75 7.92 -1.45 -9.16
CA GLY A 75 7.54 -0.67 -10.33
C GLY A 75 6.99 0.71 -9.98
N LEU A 76 6.32 0.84 -8.83
CA LEU A 76 5.78 2.12 -8.36
C LEU A 76 6.86 3.07 -7.86
N GLU A 77 8.10 2.64 -7.59
CA GLU A 77 9.16 3.56 -7.13
C GLU A 77 8.69 4.52 -6.01
N LEU A 78 8.06 3.94 -4.99
CA LEU A 78 7.50 4.68 -3.86
C LEU A 78 8.60 5.34 -3.04
N ARG A 79 8.30 6.52 -2.48
CA ARG A 79 9.21 7.30 -1.63
C ARG A 79 8.42 8.00 -0.53
N GLU A 80 9.11 8.38 0.53
CA GLU A 80 8.52 9.17 1.62
C GLU A 80 7.83 10.44 1.07
N GLY A 81 6.65 10.74 1.61
CA GLY A 81 5.90 11.95 1.28
C GLY A 81 5.07 11.89 -0.01
N LEU A 82 5.19 10.84 -0.82
CA LEU A 82 4.36 10.69 -2.02
C LEU A 82 2.89 10.41 -1.69
N SER A 83 2.01 10.75 -2.64
CA SER A 83 0.61 10.35 -2.62
C SER A 83 0.38 9.09 -3.44
N PHE A 84 -0.31 8.13 -2.84
CA PHE A 84 -0.63 6.82 -3.39
C PHE A 84 -2.14 6.54 -3.37
N LEU A 85 -2.64 6.02 -4.48
CA LEU A 85 -4.00 5.53 -4.65
C LEU A 85 -3.98 4.05 -5.01
N ASN A 86 -4.72 3.25 -4.24
CA ASN A 86 -4.95 1.82 -4.47
C ASN A 86 -6.41 1.57 -4.81
N ILE A 87 -6.71 1.31 -6.08
CA ILE A 87 -8.05 0.97 -6.56
C ILE A 87 -8.25 -0.55 -6.46
N GLY A 88 -9.28 -0.99 -5.75
CA GLY A 88 -9.46 -2.38 -5.36
C GLY A 88 -8.54 -2.73 -4.19
N SER A 89 -8.59 -1.94 -3.11
CA SER A 89 -7.67 -2.11 -1.98
C SER A 89 -7.82 -3.43 -1.24
N GLY A 90 -8.94 -4.14 -1.42
CA GLY A 90 -9.16 -5.50 -0.94
C GLY A 90 -8.94 -5.63 0.56
N THR A 91 -8.04 -6.52 0.96
CA THR A 91 -7.73 -6.75 2.39
C THR A 91 -6.96 -5.62 3.06
N GLY A 92 -6.49 -4.61 2.31
CA GLY A 92 -5.65 -3.53 2.83
C GLY A 92 -4.17 -3.90 3.01
N TYR A 93 -3.75 -5.13 2.64
CA TYR A 93 -2.37 -5.59 2.78
C TYR A 93 -1.38 -4.67 2.05
N LEU A 94 -1.57 -4.49 0.74
CA LEU A 94 -0.68 -3.67 -0.07
C LEU A 94 -0.65 -2.22 0.43
N SER A 95 -1.81 -1.63 0.75
CA SER A 95 -1.88 -0.28 1.29
C SER A 95 -1.11 -0.16 2.61
N THR A 96 -1.13 -1.18 3.48
CA THR A 96 -0.34 -1.15 4.71
C THR A 96 1.15 -1.22 4.40
N VAL A 97 1.60 -2.10 3.50
CA VAL A 97 3.00 -2.15 3.06
C VAL A 97 3.46 -0.78 2.53
N VAL A 98 2.66 -0.17 1.66
CA VAL A 98 2.93 1.16 1.12
C VAL A 98 2.98 2.23 2.22
N GLY A 99 2.15 2.11 3.25
CA GLY A 99 2.13 3.05 4.37
C GLY A 99 3.47 3.19 5.08
N LEU A 100 4.25 2.11 5.20
CA LEU A 100 5.60 2.14 5.77
C LEU A 100 6.60 2.86 4.86
N ILE A 101 6.47 2.72 3.54
CA ILE A 101 7.38 3.35 2.57
C ILE A 101 7.10 4.85 2.47
N LEU A 102 5.82 5.24 2.53
CA LEU A 102 5.41 6.64 2.44
C LEU A 102 5.71 7.47 3.70
N SER A 103 5.86 6.82 4.86
CA SER A 103 6.17 7.47 6.14
C SER A 103 5.15 8.56 6.53
N ALA A 104 5.42 9.32 7.60
CA ALA A 104 4.49 10.27 8.22
C ALA A 104 3.83 11.30 7.28
N ASN A 105 4.54 11.71 6.23
CA ASN A 105 4.15 12.83 5.38
C ASN A 105 3.48 12.40 4.07
N GLY A 106 3.33 11.10 3.83
CA GLY A 106 2.66 10.61 2.64
C GLY A 106 1.15 10.81 2.64
N THR A 107 0.52 10.49 1.51
CA THR A 107 -0.93 10.22 1.45
C THR A 107 -1.14 8.80 0.95
N ASN A 108 -1.96 8.02 1.64
CA ASN A 108 -2.22 6.63 1.30
C ASN A 108 -3.72 6.38 1.28
N GLN A 109 -4.26 6.04 0.11
CA GLN A 109 -5.69 5.86 -0.05
C GLN A 109 -6.03 4.54 -0.72
N GLY A 110 -7.03 3.85 -0.17
CA GLY A 110 -7.65 2.67 -0.77
C GLY A 110 -9.10 2.93 -1.16
N ILE A 111 -9.46 2.60 -2.39
CA ILE A 111 -10.86 2.55 -2.85
C ILE A 111 -11.26 1.09 -2.99
N GLU A 112 -12.37 0.71 -2.38
CA GLU A 112 -12.88 -0.65 -2.43
C GLU A 112 -14.40 -0.64 -2.61
N ILE A 113 -14.90 -1.46 -3.53
CA ILE A 113 -16.32 -1.49 -3.90
C ILE A 113 -17.15 -2.29 -2.91
N CYS A 114 -16.54 -3.27 -2.22
CA CYS A 114 -17.20 -4.08 -1.21
C CYS A 114 -17.03 -3.46 0.19
N ASN A 115 -18.12 -2.97 0.79
CA ASN A 115 -18.12 -2.39 2.14
C ASN A 115 -17.49 -3.31 3.20
N ASN A 116 -17.80 -4.61 3.13
CA ASN A 116 -17.26 -5.59 4.08
C ASN A 116 -15.73 -5.69 4.01
N LEU A 117 -15.14 -5.48 2.82
CA LEU A 117 -13.70 -5.46 2.65
C LEU A 117 -13.07 -4.16 3.15
N VAL A 118 -13.77 -3.03 3.07
CA VAL A 118 -13.33 -1.76 3.70
C VAL A 118 -13.20 -1.95 5.20
N GLU A 119 -14.24 -2.48 5.86
CA GLU A 119 -14.21 -2.76 7.29
C GLU A 119 -13.12 -3.79 7.64
N PHE A 120 -12.98 -4.84 6.83
CA PHE A 120 -11.92 -5.83 7.00
C PHE A 120 -10.53 -5.17 6.94
N ALA A 121 -10.27 -4.34 5.93
CA ALA A 121 -8.99 -3.66 5.75
C ALA A 121 -8.67 -2.71 6.91
N GLN A 122 -9.65 -1.94 7.38
CA GLN A 122 -9.51 -1.07 8.55
C GLN A 122 -9.16 -1.88 9.81
N ASN A 123 -9.85 -3.00 10.05
CA ASN A 123 -9.56 -3.89 11.18
C ASN A 123 -8.15 -4.50 11.08
N LYS A 124 -7.72 -4.92 9.89
CA LYS A 124 -6.36 -5.47 9.69
C LYS A 124 -5.27 -4.42 9.88
N MET A 125 -5.51 -3.19 9.40
CA MET A 125 -4.60 -2.06 9.65
C MET A 125 -4.50 -1.75 11.15
N GLN A 126 -5.63 -1.69 11.87
CA GLN A 126 -5.63 -1.47 13.31
C GLN A 126 -4.85 -2.58 14.05
N LEU A 127 -5.04 -3.84 13.65
CA LEU A 127 -4.28 -4.97 14.18
C LEU A 127 -2.77 -4.81 13.94
N PHE A 128 -2.37 -4.32 12.77
CA PHE A 128 -0.97 -4.03 12.44
C PHE A 128 -0.40 -2.93 13.34
N LEU A 129 -1.15 -1.83 13.54
CA LEU A 129 -0.77 -0.73 14.45
C LEU A 129 -0.61 -1.22 15.90
N GLU A 130 -1.43 -2.15 16.35
CA GLU A 130 -1.38 -2.67 17.73
C GLU A 130 -0.29 -3.72 17.94
N LYS A 131 -0.07 -4.60 16.96
CA LYS A 131 0.79 -5.78 17.14
C LYS A 131 2.16 -5.66 16.51
N SER A 132 2.29 -4.92 15.41
CA SER A 132 3.52 -4.91 14.60
C SER A 132 4.28 -3.60 14.77
N MET A 133 3.60 -2.44 14.63
CA MET A 133 4.25 -1.13 14.76
C MET A 133 5.04 -0.92 16.06
N PRO A 134 4.59 -1.35 17.24
CA PRO A 134 5.36 -1.16 18.48
C PRO A 134 6.71 -1.90 18.48
N ASN A 135 6.86 -2.91 17.61
CA ASN A 135 8.08 -3.70 17.49
C ASN A 135 9.06 -3.12 16.45
N ILE A 136 8.69 -2.03 15.77
CA ILE A 136 9.46 -1.44 14.68
C ILE A 136 9.82 0.01 15.07
N PHE A 137 10.94 0.14 15.79
CA PHE A 137 11.35 1.42 16.39
C PHE A 137 11.86 2.44 15.37
N GLY A 138 11.44 3.69 15.55
CA GLY A 138 11.93 4.82 14.74
C GLY A 138 11.34 4.86 13.33
N VAL A 139 10.30 4.08 13.08
CA VAL A 139 9.62 4.02 11.79
C VAL A 139 8.27 4.71 11.91
N GLU A 140 8.04 5.59 10.97
CA GLU A 140 6.80 6.35 10.85
C GLU A 140 5.94 5.70 9.77
N PHE A 141 4.63 5.87 9.88
CA PHE A 141 3.66 5.13 9.07
C PHE A 141 2.64 6.09 8.48
N CYS A 142 2.35 5.97 7.18
CA CYS A 142 1.25 6.66 6.52
C CYS A 142 0.00 5.80 6.59
N ASP A 143 -0.90 6.11 7.53
CA ASP A 143 -2.15 5.39 7.73
C ASP A 143 -2.99 5.38 6.44
N PRO A 144 -3.30 4.20 5.87
CA PRO A 144 -4.23 4.11 4.75
C PRO A 144 -5.63 4.61 5.13
N VAL A 145 -6.20 5.46 4.28
CA VAL A 145 -7.63 5.81 4.35
C VAL A 145 -8.39 4.96 3.36
N PHE A 146 -9.17 4.00 3.87
CA PHE A 146 -10.03 3.15 3.05
C PHE A 146 -11.42 3.78 2.87
N VAL A 147 -11.84 3.92 1.63
CA VAL A 147 -13.13 4.52 1.24
C VAL A 147 -13.92 3.51 0.42
N SER A 148 -15.19 3.33 0.79
CA SER A 148 -16.10 2.57 -0.04
C SER A 148 -16.46 3.33 -1.31
N GLY A 149 -16.34 2.69 -2.45
CA GLY A 149 -16.80 3.24 -3.72
C GLY A 149 -16.21 2.53 -4.94
N ASN A 150 -16.59 3.01 -6.11
CA ASN A 150 -16.07 2.50 -7.37
C ASN A 150 -14.89 3.37 -7.83
N GLY A 151 -13.76 2.74 -8.18
CA GLY A 151 -12.55 3.43 -8.65
C GLY A 151 -12.75 4.21 -9.95
N LEU A 152 -13.78 3.89 -10.74
CA LEU A 152 -14.18 4.62 -11.95
C LEU A 152 -15.04 5.86 -11.67
N CYS A 153 -15.31 6.17 -10.40
CA CYS A 153 -16.09 7.33 -9.94
C CYS A 153 -15.23 8.38 -9.22
N LEU A 154 -13.91 8.28 -9.32
CA LEU A 154 -12.98 9.28 -8.80
C LEU A 154 -12.98 10.52 -9.69
N ASN A 155 -12.82 11.69 -9.07
CA ASN A 155 -12.75 12.96 -9.77
C ASN A 155 -11.29 13.41 -9.93
N PRO A 156 -10.67 13.27 -11.12
CA PRO A 156 -9.28 13.64 -11.34
C PRO A 156 -9.01 15.14 -11.18
N TYR A 157 -10.03 16.00 -11.33
CA TYR A 157 -9.90 17.45 -11.09
C TYR A 157 -9.81 17.80 -9.61
N TYR A 158 -10.33 16.93 -8.74
CA TYR A 158 -10.20 17.12 -7.30
C TYR A 158 -8.82 16.70 -6.81
N ARG A 159 -8.34 15.53 -7.24
CA ARG A 159 -7.03 15.01 -6.82
C ARG A 159 -6.41 14.09 -7.86
N GLN A 160 -5.12 14.31 -8.07
CA GLN A 160 -4.22 13.39 -8.77
C GLN A 160 -3.17 12.87 -7.79
N TYR A 161 -2.59 11.72 -8.11
CA TYR A 161 -1.63 11.01 -7.25
C TYR A 161 -0.27 10.90 -7.91
N ASP A 162 0.76 10.84 -7.07
CA ASP A 162 2.11 10.56 -7.54
C ASP A 162 2.20 9.10 -8.00
N ARG A 163 1.46 8.20 -7.35
CA ARG A 163 1.46 6.75 -7.59
C ARG A 163 0.04 6.21 -7.58
N VAL A 164 -0.32 5.41 -8.57
CA VAL A 164 -1.63 4.75 -8.67
C VAL A 164 -1.42 3.27 -8.96
N TYR A 165 -2.11 2.42 -8.21
CA TYR A 165 -2.24 1.00 -8.52
C TYR A 165 -3.72 0.63 -8.67
N CYS A 166 -4.05 -0.11 -9.73
CA CYS A 166 -5.35 -0.75 -9.89
C CYS A 166 -5.20 -2.27 -9.74
N GLY A 167 -5.79 -2.84 -8.69
CA GLY A 167 -5.78 -4.27 -8.40
C GLY A 167 -6.78 -5.11 -9.20
N ALA A 168 -7.32 -4.59 -10.30
CA ALA A 168 -8.26 -5.26 -11.17
C ALA A 168 -7.99 -4.92 -12.64
N ALA A 169 -8.37 -5.81 -13.56
CA ALA A 169 -8.14 -5.61 -14.99
C ALA A 169 -9.02 -4.49 -15.54
N VAL A 170 -8.39 -3.50 -16.16
CA VAL A 170 -9.04 -2.33 -16.74
C VAL A 170 -9.34 -2.60 -18.21
N SER A 171 -10.57 -2.32 -18.66
CA SER A 171 -10.90 -2.42 -20.09
C SER A 171 -10.36 -1.23 -20.88
N SER A 172 -10.17 -1.43 -22.19
CA SER A 172 -9.61 -0.41 -23.09
C SER A 172 -10.35 0.94 -23.05
N GLU A 173 -11.67 0.91 -22.86
CA GLU A 173 -12.51 2.12 -22.75
C GLU A 173 -12.12 3.03 -21.57
N TYR A 174 -11.60 2.47 -20.47
CA TYR A 174 -11.26 3.24 -19.26
C TYR A 174 -9.74 3.49 -19.11
N GLY A 175 -8.91 3.07 -20.06
CA GLY A 175 -7.46 3.25 -20.00
C GLY A 175 -7.06 4.72 -19.85
N ASP A 176 -7.64 5.60 -20.67
CA ASP A 176 -7.36 7.04 -20.62
C ASP A 176 -7.85 7.68 -19.32
N TYR A 177 -9.02 7.27 -18.83
CA TYR A 177 -9.54 7.73 -17.54
C TYR A 177 -8.55 7.42 -16.40
N MET A 178 -8.01 6.20 -16.34
CA MET A 178 -7.05 5.82 -15.29
C MET A 178 -5.78 6.68 -15.34
N LYS A 179 -5.30 7.04 -16.54
CA LYS A 179 -4.15 7.94 -16.74
C LYS A 179 -4.41 9.34 -16.17
N THR A 180 -5.66 9.83 -16.17
CA THR A 180 -6.00 11.16 -15.62
C THR A 180 -5.85 11.27 -14.10
N LEU A 181 -5.87 10.13 -13.38
CA LEU A 181 -5.70 10.08 -11.92
C LEU A 181 -4.25 10.32 -11.47
N VAL A 182 -3.31 10.35 -12.42
CA VAL A 182 -1.87 10.42 -12.17
C VAL A 182 -1.36 11.84 -12.45
N LYS A 183 -0.51 12.36 -11.58
CA LYS A 183 0.21 13.62 -11.81
C LYS A 183 1.25 13.46 -12.93
N ILE A 184 1.66 14.57 -13.55
CA ILE A 184 2.88 14.58 -14.37
C ILE A 184 4.08 14.16 -13.49
N GLY A 185 4.93 13.27 -14.00
CA GLY A 185 6.00 12.60 -13.27
C GLY A 185 5.53 11.44 -12.37
N GLY A 186 4.24 11.14 -12.36
CA GLY A 186 3.66 10.05 -11.60
C GLY A 186 3.67 8.71 -12.36
N ILE A 187 3.35 7.64 -11.63
CA ILE A 187 3.37 6.26 -12.13
C ILE A 187 2.03 5.59 -11.85
N LEU A 188 1.45 4.96 -12.89
CA LEU A 188 0.30 4.07 -12.81
C LEU A 188 0.73 2.64 -13.08
N ILE A 189 0.32 1.71 -12.23
CA ILE A 189 0.40 0.28 -12.50
C ILE A 189 -1.00 -0.32 -12.53
N MET A 190 -1.35 -1.01 -13.61
CA MET A 190 -2.62 -1.73 -13.71
C MET A 190 -2.53 -2.93 -14.65
N PRO A 191 -3.32 -3.98 -14.42
CA PRO A 191 -3.55 -5.03 -15.40
C PRO A 191 -4.35 -4.48 -16.60
N PHE A 192 -3.83 -4.67 -17.80
CA PHE A 192 -4.42 -4.24 -19.07
C PHE A 192 -3.98 -5.22 -20.18
N ASP A 193 -4.93 -5.72 -20.97
CA ASP A 193 -4.67 -6.71 -22.04
C ASP A 193 -3.78 -7.90 -21.59
N ASP A 194 -4.16 -8.55 -20.48
CA ASP A 194 -3.44 -9.70 -19.87
C ASP A 194 -1.98 -9.43 -19.48
N LYS A 195 -1.63 -8.15 -19.28
CA LYS A 195 -0.31 -7.69 -18.86
C LYS A 195 -0.42 -6.73 -17.70
N LEU A 196 0.54 -6.78 -16.79
CA LEU A 196 0.73 -5.75 -15.77
C LEU A 196 1.58 -4.66 -16.41
N LEU A 197 0.96 -3.50 -16.69
CA LEU A 197 1.62 -2.37 -17.31
C LEU A 197 2.03 -1.35 -16.25
N LYS A 198 3.24 -0.81 -16.40
CA LYS A 198 3.71 0.42 -15.76
C LYS A 198 3.58 1.55 -16.77
N ILE A 199 2.93 2.64 -16.38
CA ILE A 199 2.70 3.82 -17.20
C ILE A 199 3.24 5.04 -16.44
N CYS A 200 4.26 5.68 -17.00
CA CYS A 200 4.81 6.93 -16.48
C CYS A 200 4.19 8.11 -17.24
N LYS A 201 3.58 9.06 -16.53
CA LYS A 201 3.02 10.27 -17.16
C LYS A 201 4.13 11.30 -17.33
N ILE A 202 4.53 11.58 -18.56
CA ILE A 202 5.65 12.50 -18.88
C ILE A 202 5.15 13.93 -19.07
N SER A 203 4.00 14.08 -19.72
CA SER A 203 3.31 15.36 -19.92
C SER A 203 1.79 15.15 -19.84
N GLU A 204 0.98 16.16 -20.19
CA GLU A 204 -0.48 15.96 -20.27
C GLU A 204 -0.90 14.99 -21.38
N VAL A 205 -0.07 14.84 -22.42
CA VAL A 205 -0.38 14.03 -23.61
C VAL A 205 0.59 12.87 -23.81
N ASP A 206 1.77 12.90 -23.18
CA ASP A 206 2.82 11.91 -23.37
C ASP A 206 2.92 10.95 -22.18
N TYR A 207 2.99 9.66 -22.50
CA TYR A 207 3.09 8.56 -21.57
C TYR A 207 4.16 7.57 -22.03
N GLU A 208 4.93 7.04 -21.09
CA GLU A 208 5.85 5.94 -21.33
C GLU A 208 5.25 4.65 -20.73
N GLU A 209 5.11 3.61 -21.53
CA GLU A 209 4.51 2.34 -21.11
C GLU A 209 5.55 1.23 -21.11
N THR A 210 5.62 0.48 -20.01
CA THR A 210 6.51 -0.68 -19.85
C THR A 210 5.69 -1.88 -19.39
N THR A 211 5.81 -3.01 -20.08
CA THR A 211 5.23 -4.27 -19.62
C THR A 211 6.11 -4.86 -18.52
N LEU A 212 5.55 -5.07 -17.32
CA LEU A 212 6.27 -5.67 -16.20
C LEU A 212 6.20 -7.20 -16.27
N LEU A 213 5.00 -7.75 -16.39
CA LEU A 213 4.79 -9.19 -16.52
C LEU A 213 3.42 -9.52 -17.12
N PRO A 214 3.26 -10.68 -17.77
CA PRO A 214 1.95 -11.19 -18.14
C PRO A 214 1.16 -11.64 -16.89
N VAL A 215 -0.13 -11.31 -16.81
CA VAL A 215 -0.99 -11.57 -15.64
C VAL A 215 -2.43 -11.87 -16.04
N SER A 216 -3.20 -12.44 -15.13
CA SER A 216 -4.65 -12.55 -15.25
C SER A 216 -5.30 -12.04 -13.97
N PHE A 217 -6.18 -11.05 -14.11
CA PHE A 217 -6.87 -10.39 -13.01
C PHE A 217 -8.39 -10.43 -13.26
N ALA A 218 -9.17 -10.39 -12.19
CA ALA A 218 -10.60 -10.16 -12.31
C ALA A 218 -10.86 -8.76 -12.92
N PRO A 219 -11.87 -8.61 -13.78
CA PRO A 219 -12.19 -7.32 -14.39
C PRO A 219 -12.62 -6.31 -13.31
N LEU A 220 -12.25 -5.05 -13.51
CA LEU A 220 -12.74 -3.94 -12.71
C LEU A 220 -14.25 -3.80 -12.91
N ILE A 221 -15.00 -3.76 -11.81
CA ILE A 221 -16.46 -3.69 -11.86
C ILE A 221 -16.89 -2.32 -12.38
N LEU A 222 -17.65 -2.31 -13.48
CA LEU A 222 -18.20 -1.08 -14.04
C LEU A 222 -19.30 -0.49 -13.14
N PRO A 223 -19.44 0.85 -13.08
CA PRO A 223 -20.55 1.46 -12.37
C PRO A 223 -21.89 1.03 -12.99
N GLY A 224 -22.88 0.72 -12.15
CA GLY A 224 -24.18 0.18 -12.58
C GLY A 224 -25.33 0.62 -11.67
N LYS A 225 -26.57 0.18 -11.97
CA LYS A 225 -27.75 0.57 -11.17
C LYS A 225 -27.64 0.20 -9.68
N GLU A 226 -26.94 -0.87 -9.37
CA GLU A 226 -26.68 -1.34 -7.99
C GLU A 226 -25.48 -0.65 -7.34
N HIS A 227 -24.45 -0.33 -8.14
CA HIS A 227 -23.27 0.45 -7.72
C HIS A 227 -23.39 1.88 -8.25
N LYS A 228 -24.36 2.64 -7.71
CA LYS A 228 -24.58 4.03 -8.12
C LYS A 228 -23.25 4.80 -8.06
N MET A 229 -22.94 5.53 -9.14
CA MET A 229 -21.84 6.49 -9.18
C MET A 229 -22.14 7.62 -8.18
N GLN A 230 -21.88 7.41 -6.90
CA GLN A 230 -21.63 8.54 -6.02
C GLN A 230 -20.22 8.99 -6.35
N SER A 231 -20.11 10.22 -6.84
CA SER A 231 -18.83 10.86 -7.04
C SER A 231 -18.09 10.86 -5.71
N ILE A 232 -16.87 10.34 -5.70
CA ILE A 232 -16.01 10.39 -4.52
C ILE A 232 -15.32 11.75 -4.55
N ASP A 233 -16.08 12.81 -4.27
CA ASP A 233 -15.62 14.21 -4.37
C ASP A 233 -14.86 14.68 -3.13
N LEU A 234 -15.04 14.00 -2.00
CA LEU A 234 -14.42 14.37 -0.72
C LEU A 234 -13.55 13.23 -0.22
N ILE A 235 -12.33 13.21 -0.73
CA ILE A 235 -11.26 12.39 -0.17
C ILE A 235 -10.57 13.27 0.85
N ALA A 236 -10.94 13.12 2.12
CA ALA A 236 -10.35 13.90 3.21
C ALA A 236 -8.83 13.70 3.23
N SER A 237 -8.07 14.74 2.86
CA SER A 237 -6.69 14.88 3.33
C SER A 237 -6.77 15.30 4.78
N ASN A 238 -6.39 14.42 5.71
CA ASN A 238 -6.23 14.75 7.11
C ASN A 238 -4.75 15.04 7.37
N PRO A 239 -4.27 16.27 7.10
CA PRO A 239 -2.88 16.59 7.38
C PRO A 239 -2.61 16.37 8.87
N ARG A 240 -1.48 15.74 9.17
CA ARG A 240 -1.01 15.59 10.56
C ARG A 240 -0.87 16.98 11.19
N THR A 241 -1.22 17.08 12.47
CA THR A 241 -1.04 18.33 13.23
C THR A 241 0.42 18.75 13.24
N LEU A 242 0.70 20.06 13.35
CA LEU A 242 2.07 20.58 13.50
C LEU A 242 2.80 19.88 14.66
N GLN A 243 2.09 19.62 15.75
CA GLN A 243 2.63 18.87 16.89
C GLN A 243 3.08 17.45 16.52
N SER A 244 2.32 16.73 15.69
CA SER A 244 2.70 15.40 15.20
C SER A 244 3.87 15.46 14.21
N GLN A 245 3.90 16.46 13.32
CA GLN A 245 4.99 16.68 12.38
C GLN A 245 6.31 17.03 13.08
N CYS A 246 6.28 17.91 14.08
CA CYS A 246 7.45 18.23 14.90
C CYS A 246 7.97 16.98 15.64
N ARG A 247 7.07 16.13 16.15
CA ARG A 247 7.45 14.89 16.85
C ARG A 247 8.18 13.94 15.91
N THR A 248 7.60 13.73 14.73
CA THR A 248 8.16 12.93 13.63
C THR A 248 9.56 13.42 13.29
N SER A 249 9.70 14.73 13.05
CA SER A 249 10.98 15.35 12.69
C SER A 249 12.05 15.14 13.77
N ILE A 250 11.69 15.31 15.05
CA ILE A 250 12.62 15.08 16.16
C ILE A 250 13.00 13.60 16.27
N ARG A 251 12.05 12.67 16.13
CA ARG A 251 12.33 11.23 16.16
C ARG A 251 13.29 10.80 15.05
N GLN A 252 13.09 11.31 13.84
CA GLN A 252 13.97 11.06 12.70
C GLN A 252 15.39 11.59 12.98
N LEU A 253 15.51 12.81 13.52
CA LEU A 253 16.81 13.39 13.89
C LEU A 253 17.52 12.61 15.01
N LEU A 254 16.77 12.08 15.97
CA LEU A 254 17.34 11.24 17.03
C LEU A 254 17.84 9.89 16.48
N GLY A 255 17.12 9.33 15.51
CA GLY A 255 17.36 8.00 14.97
C GLY A 255 16.95 6.88 15.93
N ALA A 256 16.83 5.66 15.38
CA ALA A 256 16.27 4.50 16.10
C ALA A 256 17.01 4.18 17.41
N LYS A 257 18.36 4.23 17.43
CA LYS A 257 19.16 3.95 18.63
C LYS A 257 18.86 4.89 19.78
N ASN A 258 18.78 6.19 19.52
CA ASN A 258 18.50 7.15 20.58
C ASN A 258 17.03 7.11 20.98
N LEU A 259 16.11 6.87 20.04
CA LEU A 259 14.72 6.65 20.37
C LEU A 259 14.53 5.42 21.28
N GLN A 260 15.29 4.34 21.07
CA GLN A 260 15.32 3.20 21.98
C GLN A 260 15.80 3.60 23.38
N ASN A 261 16.77 4.51 23.48
CA ASN A 261 17.21 5.05 24.76
C ASN A 261 16.15 5.94 25.42
N VAL A 262 15.35 6.68 24.65
CA VAL A 262 14.17 7.43 25.14
C VAL A 262 13.14 6.45 25.73
N VAL A 263 12.80 5.38 25.00
CA VAL A 263 11.85 4.35 25.45
C VAL A 263 12.32 3.69 26.74
N ASN A 264 13.61 3.35 26.80
CA ASN A 264 14.24 2.77 27.99
C ASN A 264 14.51 3.81 29.10
N LEU A 265 14.09 5.07 28.92
CA LEU A 265 14.27 6.17 29.86
C LEU A 265 15.74 6.42 30.28
N LYS A 266 16.69 6.08 29.41
CA LYS A 266 18.14 6.21 29.66
C LYS A 266 18.68 7.61 29.37
N LEU A 267 17.94 8.43 28.62
CA LEU A 267 18.34 9.81 28.32
C LEU A 267 17.84 10.77 29.42
N PRO A 268 18.65 11.76 29.84
CA PRO A 268 18.28 12.72 30.88
C PRO A 268 17.32 13.81 30.33
N LEU A 269 16.18 13.41 29.79
CA LEU A 269 15.18 14.32 29.23
C LEU A 269 14.05 14.61 30.24
N PRO A 270 13.52 15.84 30.28
CA PRO A 270 12.32 16.16 31.06
C PRO A 270 11.13 15.24 30.74
N LYS A 271 10.35 14.86 31.76
CA LYS A 271 9.15 13.99 31.60
C LYS A 271 8.18 14.44 30.49
N PRO A 272 7.88 15.75 30.29
CA PRO A 272 7.01 16.18 29.20
C PRO A 272 7.58 15.87 27.81
N ILE A 273 8.90 16.00 27.64
CA ILE A 273 9.58 15.70 26.37
C ILE A 273 9.56 14.20 26.13
N LEU A 274 9.80 13.38 27.16
CA LEU A 274 9.67 11.92 27.06
C LEU A 274 8.26 11.51 26.63
N ARG A 275 7.21 12.05 27.29
CA ARG A 275 5.82 11.78 26.92
C ARG A 275 5.52 12.20 25.48
N TYR A 276 6.00 13.37 25.08
CA TYR A 276 5.81 13.87 23.73
C TYR A 276 6.47 12.96 22.69
N LEU A 277 7.74 12.57 22.90
CA LEU A 277 8.49 11.70 21.98
C LEU A 277 7.98 10.26 21.95
N LEU A 278 7.29 9.80 23.01
CA LEU A 278 6.75 8.44 23.11
C LEU A 278 5.27 8.34 22.77
N TYR A 279 4.61 9.45 22.47
CA TYR A 279 3.20 9.47 22.07
C TYR A 279 3.04 8.77 20.71
N GLN A 280 2.22 7.72 20.67
CA GLN A 280 1.78 7.06 19.43
C GLN A 280 0.57 7.81 18.89
#